data_AF-A0A1F6YQ54-F1
#
_entry.id   AF-A0A1F6YQ54-F1
#
_cell.length_a   1.000
_cell.length_b   1.000
_cell.length_c   1.000
_cell.angle_alpha   90.00
_cell.angle_beta   90.00
_cell.angle_gamma   90.00
#
_symmetry.space_group_name_H-M   'P 1'
#
loop_
_entity.id
_entity.type
_entity.pdbx_description
1 polymer ?
#
loop_
_entity_poly.entity_id
_entity_poly.type
_entity_poly.pdbx_seq_one_letter_code
_entity_poly.pdbx_strand_id
1 'polypeptide(L)'
;MKNVEQIRKDGSVLLDKTEILKISQIKEVLSKHFQILNDRNPFEITFKGRRFYLCVKNVIYLGNTHPIHKKRIEVPGTWQGILKDPRNYLLGLYSYKGNNLFVLFDTTHYRKNKLNNSSAHVHTIDLVNAVRYGKFKKVDSRGNTIIVFTEAEIKKVFSNLLLGKEVPLTPELGIIDDFSQLVPSFWLGKVAYREMLVNKFADALQPEWPGFYFEYNFSKYLDAKPKRKLICTYVKNKKKGSLDFDLNFHNKFVGDLKMHDIKSSSVLGNKKDSINKVVNEDKRFWYVIMNHTTVMDKSRRSKLTKFWNQLLTKHRGKIKDPMSYSNKMKYSVSLVELMVAEVNNKNRQYLKEFRQGKQPGGEPRTLKVMINDKDLDNFVIYRKVI
;
A
#
# COMPACT_ATOMS: atom_id res chain seq x y z
N MET A 1 -4.30 -18.02 -25.15
CA MET A 1 -3.77 -17.04 -24.17
C MET A 1 -4.93 -16.43 -23.40
N LYS A 2 -4.86 -16.42 -22.07
CA LYS A 2 -5.88 -15.86 -21.16
C LYS A 2 -5.94 -14.33 -21.33
N ASN A 3 -7.15 -13.75 -21.30
CA ASN A 3 -7.30 -12.30 -21.23
C ASN A 3 -6.89 -11.81 -19.84
N VAL A 4 -6.09 -10.75 -19.80
CA VAL A 4 -5.57 -10.16 -18.57
C VAL A 4 -5.74 -8.64 -18.63
N GLU A 5 -5.56 -7.97 -17.50
CA GLU A 5 -5.72 -6.52 -17.47
C GLU A 5 -4.67 -5.83 -18.33
N GLN A 6 -5.11 -4.99 -19.27
CA GLN A 6 -4.28 -4.11 -20.07
C GLN A 6 -4.68 -2.65 -19.81
N ILE A 7 -3.69 -1.78 -19.85
CA ILE A 7 -3.78 -0.34 -19.61
C ILE A 7 -3.62 0.42 -20.93
N ARG A 8 -4.65 1.19 -21.31
CA ARG A 8 -4.61 2.13 -22.45
C ARG A 8 -3.89 3.43 -22.08
N LYS A 9 -3.57 4.24 -23.09
CA LYS A 9 -2.92 5.56 -22.91
C LYS A 9 -3.70 6.53 -22.02
N ASP A 10 -5.02 6.41 -21.96
CA ASP A 10 -5.91 7.21 -21.11
C ASP A 10 -6.01 6.69 -19.66
N GLY A 11 -5.30 5.62 -19.32
CA GLY A 11 -5.34 4.98 -18.00
C GLY A 11 -6.58 4.09 -17.79
N SER A 12 -7.40 3.86 -18.81
CA SER A 12 -8.47 2.86 -18.76
C SER A 12 -7.90 1.44 -18.73
N VAL A 13 -8.57 0.56 -17.98
CA VAL A 13 -8.20 -0.83 -17.79
C VAL A 13 -9.26 -1.71 -18.44
N LEU A 14 -8.83 -2.68 -19.23
CA LEU A 14 -9.70 -3.63 -19.94
C LEU A 14 -9.05 -5.02 -19.94
N LEU A 15 -9.79 -6.05 -20.35
CA LEU A 15 -9.25 -7.40 -20.51
C LEU A 15 -8.86 -7.68 -21.97
N ASP A 16 -7.58 -7.94 -22.23
CA ASP A 16 -7.07 -8.33 -23.55
C ASP A 16 -5.77 -9.17 -23.39
N LYS A 17 -5.24 -9.69 -24.49
CA LYS A 17 -4.00 -10.46 -24.51
C LYS A 17 -2.78 -9.57 -24.24
N THR A 18 -1.76 -10.16 -23.65
CA THR A 18 -0.45 -9.50 -23.46
C THR A 18 0.22 -9.30 -24.81
N GLU A 19 0.67 -8.06 -25.07
CA GLU A 19 1.55 -7.76 -26.20
C GLU A 19 3.02 -7.95 -25.77
N ILE A 20 3.81 -8.59 -26.63
CA ILE A 20 5.22 -8.88 -26.37
C ILE A 20 6.03 -8.29 -27.51
N LEU A 21 6.89 -7.33 -27.20
CA LEU A 21 7.80 -6.74 -28.17
C LEU A 21 8.99 -7.67 -28.41
N LYS A 22 9.37 -7.82 -29.68
CA LYS A 22 10.64 -8.46 -30.07
C LYS A 22 11.82 -7.58 -29.62
N ILE A 23 13.01 -8.18 -29.49
CA ILE A 23 14.22 -7.45 -29.07
C ILE A 23 14.51 -6.25 -29.98
N SER A 24 14.31 -6.38 -31.30
CA SER A 24 14.47 -5.29 -32.26
C SER A 24 13.52 -4.11 -31.97
N GLN A 25 12.26 -4.39 -31.62
CA GLN A 25 11.27 -3.38 -31.26
C GLN A 25 11.58 -2.72 -29.90
N ILE A 26 12.06 -3.50 -28.93
CA ILE A 26 12.55 -2.94 -27.66
C ILE A 26 13.70 -1.96 -27.92
N LYS A 27 14.67 -2.35 -28.77
CA LYS A 27 15.80 -1.50 -29.16
C LYS A 27 15.31 -0.19 -29.81
N GLU A 28 14.34 -0.28 -30.72
CA GLU A 28 13.73 0.89 -31.39
C GLU A 28 13.04 1.84 -30.39
N VAL A 29 12.36 1.32 -29.38
CA VAL A 29 11.77 2.14 -28.32
C VAL A 29 12.86 2.84 -27.51
N LEU A 30 13.94 2.15 -27.17
CA LEU A 30 15.03 2.69 -26.36
C LEU A 30 15.90 3.71 -27.13
N SER A 31 16.10 3.52 -28.44
CA SER A 31 16.96 4.38 -29.27
C SER A 31 16.42 5.81 -29.41
N LYS A 32 15.13 6.03 -29.15
CA LYS A 32 14.50 7.36 -29.07
C LYS A 32 15.05 8.19 -27.89
N HIS A 33 15.60 7.52 -26.88
CA HIS A 33 15.96 8.15 -25.60
C HIS A 33 17.44 8.01 -25.24
N PHE A 34 18.11 6.98 -25.76
CA PHE A 34 19.49 6.64 -25.45
C PHE A 34 20.30 6.36 -26.71
N GLN A 35 21.61 6.64 -26.65
CA GLN A 35 22.54 6.12 -27.64
C GLN A 35 22.86 4.67 -27.28
N ILE A 36 22.44 3.73 -28.13
CA ILE A 36 22.66 2.29 -27.94
C ILE A 36 23.97 1.90 -28.64
N LEU A 37 24.87 1.22 -27.92
CA LEU A 37 26.21 0.86 -28.38
C LEU A 37 26.33 -0.58 -28.87
N ASN A 38 25.31 -1.42 -28.66
CA ASN A 38 25.31 -2.82 -29.08
C ASN A 38 23.91 -3.30 -29.54
N ASP A 39 23.86 -4.44 -30.23
CA ASP A 39 22.62 -5.00 -30.80
C ASP A 39 22.00 -6.12 -29.96
N ARG A 40 22.59 -6.43 -28.81
CA ARG A 40 22.18 -7.53 -27.93
C ARG A 40 21.72 -7.01 -26.57
N ASN A 41 20.83 -7.76 -25.93
CA ASN A 41 20.33 -7.48 -24.59
C ASN A 41 21.09 -8.32 -23.55
N PRO A 42 21.76 -7.74 -22.53
CA PRO A 42 21.65 -6.34 -22.06
C PRO A 42 22.22 -5.30 -23.01
N PHE A 43 21.48 -4.21 -23.19
CA PHE A 43 21.87 -3.11 -24.05
C PHE A 43 22.90 -2.23 -23.34
N GLU A 44 24.07 -2.05 -23.94
CA GLU A 44 25.03 -1.03 -23.52
C GLU A 44 24.56 0.31 -24.07
N ILE A 45 24.41 1.30 -23.18
CA ILE A 45 23.90 2.62 -23.57
C ILE A 45 24.78 3.74 -23.04
N THR A 46 24.75 4.88 -23.74
CA THR A 46 25.30 6.14 -23.26
C THR A 46 24.15 7.13 -22.99
N PHE A 47 24.15 7.72 -21.80
CA PHE A 47 23.23 8.80 -21.42
C PHE A 47 23.98 9.87 -20.63
N LYS A 48 23.96 11.13 -21.11
CA LYS A 48 24.68 12.26 -20.51
C LYS A 48 26.16 11.95 -20.21
N GLY A 49 26.84 11.35 -21.19
CA GLY A 49 28.27 11.00 -21.10
C GLY A 49 28.59 9.80 -20.20
N ARG A 50 27.59 9.18 -19.54
CA ARG A 50 27.79 7.96 -18.74
C ARG A 50 27.38 6.73 -19.52
N ARG A 51 28.23 5.70 -19.45
CA ARG A 51 27.98 4.37 -20.02
C ARG A 51 27.51 3.40 -18.95
N PHE A 52 26.49 2.61 -19.26
CA PHE A 52 25.97 1.55 -18.40
C PHE A 52 25.12 0.56 -19.19
N TYR A 53 24.83 -0.59 -18.58
CA TYR A 53 23.97 -1.61 -19.17
C TYR A 53 22.52 -1.48 -18.70
N LEU A 54 21.59 -1.59 -19.65
CA LEU A 54 20.17 -1.80 -19.43
C LEU A 54 19.79 -3.25 -19.72
N CYS A 55 19.43 -3.98 -18.67
CA CYS A 55 18.86 -5.32 -18.75
C CYS A 55 17.34 -5.21 -18.96
N VAL A 56 16.83 -5.41 -20.18
CA VAL A 56 15.45 -5.03 -20.53
C VAL A 56 14.56 -6.24 -20.86
N LYS A 57 13.37 -6.34 -20.27
CA LYS A 57 12.39 -7.41 -20.59
C LYS A 57 10.97 -6.85 -20.72
N ASN A 58 10.14 -7.56 -21.49
CA ASN A 58 8.71 -7.26 -21.54
C ASN A 58 8.07 -7.50 -20.16
N VAL A 59 7.26 -6.55 -19.71
CA VAL A 59 6.39 -6.73 -18.54
C VAL A 59 5.16 -7.54 -18.99
N ILE A 60 5.07 -8.78 -18.52
CA ILE A 60 4.04 -9.73 -18.91
C ILE A 60 3.20 -10.16 -17.72
N TYR A 61 2.01 -10.72 -17.97
CA TYR A 61 1.24 -11.39 -16.93
C TYR A 61 2.04 -12.52 -16.29
N LEU A 62 1.96 -12.64 -14.96
CA LEU A 62 2.73 -13.60 -14.16
C LEU A 62 2.44 -15.06 -14.52
N GLY A 63 1.26 -15.36 -15.06
CA GLY A 63 0.82 -16.72 -15.40
C GLY A 63 -0.20 -17.28 -14.40
N ASN A 64 -0.83 -18.40 -14.77
CA ASN A 64 -1.75 -19.11 -13.88
C ASN A 64 -0.97 -19.74 -12.71
N THR A 65 -1.48 -19.73 -11.47
CA THR A 65 -2.83 -19.36 -11.01
C THR A 65 -2.98 -17.91 -10.53
N HIS A 66 -2.03 -17.03 -10.85
CA HIS A 66 -1.95 -15.69 -10.24
C HIS A 66 -3.04 -14.72 -10.72
N PRO A 67 -3.38 -13.69 -9.92
CA PRO A 67 -4.35 -12.67 -10.31
C PRO A 67 -3.96 -11.96 -11.61
N ILE A 68 -4.95 -11.69 -12.48
CA ILE A 68 -4.74 -11.09 -13.81
C ILE A 68 -4.12 -9.68 -13.79
N HIS A 69 -4.17 -9.01 -12.64
CA HIS A 69 -3.53 -7.71 -12.42
C HIS A 69 -2.04 -7.83 -12.06
N LYS A 70 -1.53 -9.04 -11.76
CA LYS A 70 -0.15 -9.25 -11.33
C LYS A 70 0.75 -9.57 -12.52
N LYS A 71 1.78 -8.76 -12.71
CA LYS A 71 2.71 -8.82 -13.84
C LYS A 71 4.15 -8.98 -13.34
N ARG A 72 5.04 -9.41 -14.23
CA ARG A 72 6.48 -9.56 -13.97
C ARG A 72 7.33 -9.31 -15.19
N ILE A 73 8.64 -9.21 -14.97
CA ILE A 73 9.63 -9.59 -15.98
C ILE A 73 10.30 -10.91 -15.59
N GLU A 74 10.71 -11.69 -16.59
CA GLU A 74 11.51 -12.90 -16.37
C GLU A 74 13.00 -12.58 -16.54
N VAL A 75 13.72 -12.56 -15.41
CA VAL A 75 15.13 -12.14 -15.35
C VAL A 75 16.03 -13.34 -15.63
N PRO A 76 16.80 -13.37 -16.74
CA PRO A 76 17.74 -14.44 -17.02
C PRO A 76 18.84 -14.55 -15.97
N GLY A 77 19.23 -15.80 -15.65
CA GLY A 77 20.35 -16.11 -14.76
C GLY A 77 21.66 -15.44 -15.16
N THR A 78 21.90 -15.33 -16.47
CA THR A 78 23.10 -14.75 -17.08
C THR A 78 23.29 -13.26 -16.78
N TRP A 79 22.25 -12.55 -16.32
CA TRP A 79 22.35 -11.12 -16.00
C TRP A 79 22.86 -10.85 -14.58
N GLN A 80 23.02 -11.88 -13.74
CA GLN A 80 23.46 -11.69 -12.35
C GLN A 80 24.81 -10.96 -12.27
N GLY A 81 25.77 -11.35 -13.11
CA GLY A 81 27.10 -10.73 -13.15
C GLY A 81 27.04 -9.25 -13.51
N ILE A 82 26.17 -8.89 -14.46
CA ILE A 82 26.00 -7.51 -14.94
C ILE A 82 25.30 -6.64 -13.88
N LEU A 83 24.25 -7.18 -13.24
CA LEU A 83 23.45 -6.44 -12.25
C LEU A 83 24.12 -6.30 -10.88
N LYS A 84 25.25 -7.00 -10.64
CA LYS A 84 26.12 -6.77 -9.47
C LYS A 84 26.69 -5.36 -9.43
N ASP A 85 26.98 -4.78 -10.60
CA ASP A 85 27.45 -3.40 -10.69
C ASP A 85 26.30 -2.41 -10.42
N PRO A 86 26.44 -1.51 -9.43
CA PRO A 86 25.39 -0.57 -9.07
C PRO A 86 24.99 0.43 -10.16
N ARG A 87 25.82 0.60 -11.19
CA ARG A 87 25.60 1.50 -12.32
C ARG A 87 24.66 0.91 -13.37
N ASN A 88 24.42 -0.41 -13.34
CA ASN A 88 23.58 -1.10 -14.30
C ASN A 88 22.15 -1.25 -13.78
N TYR A 89 21.17 -1.27 -14.69
CA TYR A 89 19.76 -1.20 -14.32
C TYR A 89 18.94 -2.35 -14.92
N LEU A 90 17.94 -2.79 -14.17
CA LEU A 90 16.93 -3.75 -14.60
C LEU A 90 15.62 -3.02 -14.96
N LEU A 91 15.21 -3.13 -16.21
CA LEU A 91 14.11 -2.36 -16.78
C LEU A 91 13.05 -3.29 -17.39
N GLY A 92 11.81 -3.16 -16.95
CA GLY A 92 10.64 -3.69 -17.63
C GLY A 92 10.11 -2.71 -18.66
N LEU A 93 9.74 -3.21 -19.83
CA LEU A 93 8.96 -2.47 -20.83
C LEU A 93 7.57 -3.09 -20.94
N TYR A 94 6.56 -2.37 -20.47
CA TYR A 94 5.17 -2.68 -20.73
C TYR A 94 4.75 -1.99 -22.03
N SER A 95 4.10 -2.74 -22.92
CA SER A 95 3.55 -2.19 -24.17
C SER A 95 2.15 -2.76 -24.40
N TYR A 96 1.22 -1.90 -24.80
CA TYR A 96 -0.12 -2.31 -25.24
C TYR A 96 -0.73 -1.25 -26.15
N LYS A 97 -1.04 -1.59 -27.40
CA LYS A 97 -1.63 -0.68 -28.42
C LYS A 97 -0.92 0.68 -28.48
N GLY A 98 0.41 0.64 -28.48
CA GLY A 98 1.28 1.82 -28.52
C GLY A 98 1.41 2.61 -27.21
N ASN A 99 0.85 2.13 -26.10
CA ASN A 99 1.10 2.66 -24.76
C ASN A 99 2.36 2.02 -24.15
N ASN A 100 3.49 2.73 -24.17
CA ASN A 100 4.74 2.25 -23.59
C ASN A 100 4.94 2.83 -22.19
N LEU A 101 5.10 1.93 -21.21
CA LEU A 101 5.47 2.27 -19.84
C LEU A 101 6.72 1.50 -19.44
N PHE A 102 7.56 2.14 -18.65
CA PHE A 102 8.81 1.58 -18.18
C PHE A 102 8.70 1.29 -16.68
N VAL A 103 9.30 0.18 -16.25
CA VAL A 103 9.34 -0.24 -14.86
C VAL A 103 10.78 -0.47 -14.46
N LEU A 104 11.33 0.44 -13.66
CA LEU A 104 12.65 0.26 -13.06
C LEU A 104 12.51 -0.56 -11.78
N PHE A 105 13.20 -1.69 -11.73
CA PHE A 105 13.23 -2.57 -10.57
C PHE A 105 14.51 -2.32 -9.76
N ASP A 106 14.36 -2.25 -8.44
CA ASP A 106 15.50 -2.27 -7.54
C ASP A 106 16.27 -3.59 -7.69
N THR A 107 17.58 -3.47 -7.88
CA THR A 107 18.49 -4.60 -8.07
C THR A 107 19.24 -4.96 -6.79
N THR A 108 19.08 -4.22 -5.70
CA THR A 108 19.84 -4.40 -4.44
C THR A 108 19.72 -5.82 -3.89
N HIS A 109 18.52 -6.41 -3.90
CA HIS A 109 18.32 -7.80 -3.49
C HIS A 109 18.90 -8.81 -4.49
N TYR A 110 18.88 -8.50 -5.80
CA TYR A 110 19.51 -9.33 -6.85
C TYR A 110 21.03 -9.40 -6.71
N ARG A 111 21.65 -8.33 -6.17
CA ARG A 111 23.10 -8.26 -5.95
C ARG A 111 23.57 -9.17 -4.81
N LYS A 112 22.74 -9.29 -3.76
CA LYS A 112 23.11 -9.95 -2.50
C LYS A 112 22.69 -11.42 -2.42
N ASN A 113 21.66 -11.84 -3.16
CA ASN A 113 21.07 -13.17 -3.05
C ASN A 113 21.17 -13.98 -4.35
N LYS A 114 21.05 -15.32 -4.25
CA LYS A 114 20.85 -16.20 -5.41
C LYS A 114 19.58 -15.77 -6.17
N LEU A 115 19.65 -15.74 -7.50
CA LEU A 115 18.55 -15.30 -8.35
C LEU A 115 17.31 -16.19 -8.16
N ASN A 116 16.31 -15.64 -7.49
CA ASN A 116 14.96 -16.20 -7.50
C ASN A 116 14.13 -15.26 -8.38
N ASN A 117 13.47 -15.76 -9.44
CA ASN A 117 12.59 -15.03 -10.38
C ASN A 117 11.36 -14.35 -9.72
N SER A 118 11.39 -14.13 -8.42
CA SER A 118 10.27 -13.76 -7.57
C SER A 118 10.30 -12.29 -7.12
N SER A 119 11.28 -11.48 -7.57
CA SER A 119 11.52 -10.11 -7.08
C SER A 119 11.21 -8.99 -8.08
N ALA A 120 10.77 -9.27 -9.32
CA ALA A 120 10.40 -8.22 -10.28
C ALA A 120 8.92 -8.30 -10.64
N HIS A 121 8.09 -7.97 -9.66
CA HIS A 121 6.64 -7.91 -9.82
C HIS A 121 6.17 -6.46 -9.95
N VAL A 122 5.12 -6.27 -10.72
CA VAL A 122 4.41 -4.99 -10.85
C VAL A 122 2.91 -5.29 -10.99
N HIS A 123 2.07 -4.40 -10.49
CA HIS A 123 0.62 -4.55 -10.51
C HIS A 123 0.01 -3.58 -11.52
N THR A 124 -1.17 -3.90 -12.06
CA THR A 124 -1.90 -3.00 -12.97
C THR A 124 -2.03 -1.59 -12.38
N ILE A 125 -2.28 -1.49 -11.07
CA ILE A 125 -2.45 -0.19 -10.41
C ILE A 125 -1.19 0.68 -10.49
N ASP A 126 -0.01 0.08 -10.51
CA ASP A 126 1.26 0.82 -10.60
C ASP A 126 1.43 1.46 -11.97
N LEU A 127 1.05 0.72 -13.02
CA LEU A 127 1.02 1.18 -14.41
C LEU A 127 -0.03 2.27 -14.60
N VAL A 128 -1.23 2.11 -14.01
CA VAL A 128 -2.29 3.14 -14.02
C VAL A 128 -1.82 4.42 -13.34
N ASN A 129 -1.17 4.33 -12.18
CA ASN A 129 -0.63 5.49 -11.48
C ASN A 129 0.45 6.21 -12.29
N ALA A 130 1.32 5.48 -12.98
CA ALA A 130 2.30 6.10 -13.88
C ALA A 130 1.64 6.82 -15.06
N VAL A 131 0.59 6.26 -15.67
CA VAL A 131 -0.17 6.96 -16.73
C VAL A 131 -0.79 8.25 -16.18
N ARG A 132 -1.35 8.21 -14.97
CA ARG A 132 -2.02 9.36 -14.35
C ARG A 132 -1.06 10.48 -13.96
N TYR A 133 0.12 10.15 -13.43
CA TYR A 133 1.04 11.11 -12.82
C TYR A 133 2.35 11.29 -13.61
N GLY A 134 2.47 10.64 -14.78
CA GLY A 134 3.71 10.53 -15.55
C GLY A 134 4.72 9.54 -14.96
N LYS A 135 4.83 9.47 -13.63
CA LYS A 135 5.69 8.55 -12.88
C LYS A 135 5.07 8.17 -11.54
N PHE A 136 5.44 7.00 -11.02
CA PHE A 136 4.97 6.45 -9.77
C PHE A 136 6.07 5.63 -9.10
N LYS A 137 6.22 5.74 -7.78
CA LYS A 137 7.20 4.99 -6.98
C LYS A 137 6.48 4.30 -5.83
N LYS A 138 6.79 3.02 -5.59
CA LYS A 138 6.38 2.32 -4.37
C LYS A 138 7.45 1.36 -3.87
N VAL A 139 7.26 0.85 -2.66
CA VAL A 139 8.02 -0.27 -2.08
C VAL A 139 7.12 -1.49 -2.03
N ASP A 140 7.58 -2.63 -2.57
CA ASP A 140 6.83 -3.88 -2.56
C ASP A 140 6.89 -4.60 -1.21
N SER A 141 6.17 -5.73 -1.08
CA SER A 141 6.08 -6.47 0.18
C SER A 141 7.39 -7.13 0.61
N ARG A 142 8.44 -7.03 -0.22
CA ARG A 142 9.77 -7.59 -0.01
C ARG A 142 10.83 -6.51 0.21
N GLY A 143 10.42 -5.24 0.26
CA GLY A 143 11.32 -4.10 0.42
C GLY A 143 11.96 -3.60 -0.88
N ASN A 144 11.57 -4.12 -2.05
CA ASN A 144 12.12 -3.64 -3.33
C ASN A 144 11.45 -2.33 -3.73
N THR A 145 12.25 -1.34 -4.13
CA THR A 145 11.71 -0.14 -4.78
C THR A 145 11.33 -0.43 -6.23
N ILE A 146 10.13 -0.01 -6.63
CA ILE A 146 9.64 -0.08 -8.00
C ILE A 146 9.33 1.34 -8.45
N ILE A 147 9.88 1.76 -9.59
CA ILE A 147 9.55 3.04 -10.23
C ILE A 147 8.94 2.76 -11.59
N VAL A 148 7.69 3.16 -11.77
CA VAL A 148 6.98 3.05 -13.04
C VAL A 148 6.86 4.43 -13.66
N PHE A 149 7.12 4.57 -14.96
CA PHE A 149 7.06 5.87 -15.62
C PHE A 149 6.69 5.75 -17.10
N THR A 150 6.09 6.82 -17.61
CA THR A 150 5.74 6.97 -19.02
C THR A 150 6.98 7.24 -19.87
N GLU A 151 6.87 7.03 -21.18
CA GLU A 151 7.92 7.37 -22.13
C GLU A 151 8.35 8.84 -22.06
N ALA A 152 7.44 9.77 -21.73
CA ALA A 152 7.76 11.18 -21.57
C ALA A 152 8.69 11.47 -20.37
N GLU A 153 8.64 10.66 -19.31
CA GLU A 153 9.41 10.88 -18.07
C GLU A 153 10.79 10.20 -18.08
N ILE A 154 11.12 9.38 -19.09
CA ILE A 154 12.34 8.55 -19.11
C ILE A 154 13.63 9.34 -18.90
N LYS A 155 13.84 10.43 -19.65
CA LYS A 155 15.06 11.26 -19.54
C LYS A 155 15.18 11.90 -18.15
N LYS A 156 14.06 12.29 -17.55
CA LYS A 156 14.00 12.91 -16.22
C LYS A 156 14.28 11.90 -15.12
N VAL A 157 13.68 10.71 -15.21
CA VAL A 157 13.93 9.60 -14.26
C VAL A 157 15.40 9.21 -14.28
N PHE A 158 15.98 8.95 -15.46
CA PHE A 158 17.40 8.58 -15.55
C PHE A 158 18.33 9.72 -15.11
N SER A 159 18.00 10.98 -15.42
CA SER A 159 18.76 12.13 -14.89
C SER A 159 18.76 12.17 -13.36
N ASN A 160 17.62 11.90 -12.73
CA ASN A 160 17.51 11.88 -11.28
C ASN A 160 18.28 10.69 -10.67
N LEU A 161 18.24 9.51 -11.29
CA LEU A 161 19.03 8.35 -10.87
C LEU A 161 20.53 8.67 -10.88
N LEU A 162 21.02 9.30 -11.95
CA LEU A 162 22.44 9.67 -12.08
C LEU A 162 22.90 10.71 -11.05
N LEU A 163 21.96 11.53 -10.56
CA LEU A 163 22.19 12.55 -9.52
C LEU A 163 21.89 12.05 -8.11
N GLY A 164 21.44 10.80 -7.92
CA GLY A 164 21.02 10.28 -6.63
C GLY A 164 19.79 10.99 -6.03
N LYS A 165 18.98 11.65 -6.87
CA LYS A 165 17.79 12.39 -6.41
C LYS A 165 16.62 11.46 -6.16
N GLU A 166 16.01 11.58 -4.99
CA GLU A 166 14.79 10.83 -4.68
C GLU A 166 13.56 11.37 -5.42
N VAL A 167 12.58 10.49 -5.65
CA VAL A 167 11.25 10.88 -6.10
C VAL A 167 10.48 11.38 -4.89
N PRO A 168 10.06 12.66 -4.85
CA PRO A 168 9.33 13.19 -3.70
C PRO A 168 7.96 12.54 -3.58
N LEU A 169 7.50 12.37 -2.33
CA LEU A 169 6.13 11.95 -2.04
C LEU A 169 5.14 13.08 -2.35
N THR A 170 3.91 12.71 -2.68
CA THR A 170 2.78 13.66 -2.68
C THR A 170 2.60 14.24 -1.28
N PRO A 171 2.05 15.46 -1.12
CA PRO A 171 1.80 16.05 0.19
C PRO A 171 1.01 15.14 1.14
N GLU A 172 0.00 14.42 0.63
CA GLU A 172 -0.82 13.48 1.39
C GLU A 172 -0.01 12.29 1.91
N LEU A 173 0.81 11.64 1.06
CA LEU A 173 1.73 10.58 1.49
C LEU A 173 2.84 11.09 2.41
N GLY A 174 3.28 12.34 2.26
CA GLY A 174 4.27 12.96 3.15
C GLY A 174 3.78 13.08 4.60
N ILE A 175 2.47 13.27 4.82
CA ILE A 175 1.87 13.22 6.17
C ILE A 175 2.04 11.83 6.80
N ILE A 176 1.75 10.79 6.00
CA ILE A 176 1.84 9.40 6.45
C ILE A 176 3.30 9.00 6.72
N ASP A 177 4.21 9.43 5.85
CA ASP A 177 5.64 9.19 6.04
C ASP A 177 6.19 9.89 7.29
N ASP A 178 5.86 11.16 7.51
CA ASP A 178 6.25 11.88 8.71
C ASP A 178 5.73 11.19 9.98
N PHE A 179 4.45 10.79 9.98
CA PHE A 179 3.83 10.12 11.13
C PHE A 179 4.54 8.80 11.47
N SER A 180 4.91 8.01 10.45
CA SER A 180 5.61 6.73 10.63
C SER A 180 6.94 6.86 11.38
N GLN A 181 7.61 8.02 11.29
CA GLN A 181 8.90 8.25 11.94
C GLN A 181 8.77 8.57 13.44
N LEU A 182 7.57 8.94 13.88
CA LEU A 182 7.30 9.43 15.24
C LEU A 182 6.58 8.40 16.11
N VAL A 183 5.98 7.39 15.50
CA VAL A 183 5.15 6.41 16.21
C VAL A 183 6.04 5.35 16.89
N PRO A 184 5.91 5.13 18.21
CA PRO A 184 6.65 4.06 18.87
C PRO A 184 6.27 2.69 18.33
N SER A 185 7.27 1.84 18.05
CA SER A 185 7.08 0.51 17.46
C SER A 185 6.43 -0.51 18.41
N PHE A 186 6.27 -0.20 19.70
CA PHE A 186 5.65 -1.10 20.68
C PHE A 186 4.61 -0.39 21.54
N TRP A 187 3.41 -0.95 21.62
CA TRP A 187 2.33 -0.44 22.47
C TRP A 187 1.87 -1.45 23.50
N LEU A 188 1.79 -1.00 24.75
CA LEU A 188 1.21 -1.77 25.86
C LEU A 188 -0.20 -1.27 26.15
N GLY A 189 -1.19 -2.17 26.14
CA GLY A 189 -2.60 -1.76 26.24
C GLY A 189 -2.93 -0.96 27.50
N LYS A 190 -2.32 -1.31 28.66
CA LYS A 190 -2.51 -0.56 29.92
C LYS A 190 -2.02 0.88 29.82
N VAL A 191 -0.92 1.12 29.10
CA VAL A 191 -0.36 2.46 28.86
C VAL A 191 -1.26 3.22 27.90
N ALA A 192 -1.66 2.58 26.80
CA ALA A 192 -2.56 3.17 25.79
C ALA A 192 -3.87 3.66 26.41
N TYR A 193 -4.55 2.82 27.22
CA TYR A 193 -5.77 3.22 27.93
C TYR A 193 -5.54 4.43 28.85
N ARG A 194 -4.46 4.43 29.63
CA ARG A 194 -4.14 5.53 30.54
C ARG A 194 -3.91 6.83 29.78
N GLU A 195 -3.12 6.79 28.72
CA GLU A 195 -2.81 7.96 27.92
C GLU A 195 -4.07 8.53 27.26
N MET A 196 -4.89 7.69 26.63
CA MET A 196 -6.14 8.13 26.00
C MET A 196 -7.12 8.71 27.03
N LEU A 197 -7.21 8.14 28.23
CA LEU A 197 -8.09 8.65 29.29
C LEU A 197 -7.61 9.99 29.85
N VAL A 198 -6.31 10.15 30.10
CA VAL A 198 -5.71 11.42 30.56
C VAL A 198 -5.99 12.53 29.54
N ASN A 199 -5.90 12.21 28.24
CA ASN A 199 -6.18 13.15 27.15
C ASN A 199 -7.67 13.22 26.76
N LYS A 200 -8.57 12.61 27.54
CA LYS A 200 -10.03 12.63 27.32
C LYS A 200 -10.46 12.20 25.90
N PHE A 201 -9.73 11.27 25.28
CA PHE A 201 -10.09 10.74 23.96
C PHE A 201 -11.41 9.95 24.06
N ALA A 202 -12.40 10.32 23.24
CA ALA A 202 -13.79 9.85 23.40
C ALA A 202 -13.95 8.31 23.37
N ASP A 203 -13.11 7.63 22.59
CA ASP A 203 -13.15 6.18 22.40
C ASP A 203 -12.08 5.42 23.21
N ALA A 204 -11.51 6.07 24.22
CA ALA A 204 -10.48 5.48 25.08
C ALA A 204 -10.88 4.12 25.67
N LEU A 205 -12.16 3.90 25.97
CA LEU A 205 -12.65 2.69 26.65
C LEU A 205 -13.14 1.59 25.71
N GLN A 206 -12.88 1.68 24.40
CA GLN A 206 -13.25 0.62 23.46
C GLN A 206 -12.29 -0.58 23.58
N PRO A 207 -12.79 -1.82 23.45
CA PRO A 207 -11.99 -3.03 23.69
C PRO A 207 -10.98 -3.32 22.57
N GLU A 208 -11.23 -2.87 21.34
CA GLU A 208 -10.29 -2.90 20.21
C GLU A 208 -9.30 -1.73 20.30
N TRP A 209 -8.68 -1.59 21.47
CA TRP A 209 -7.85 -0.44 21.81
C TRP A 209 -6.72 -0.13 20.84
N PRO A 210 -6.07 -1.08 20.12
CA PRO A 210 -5.01 -0.69 19.19
C PRO A 210 -5.51 0.19 18.06
N GLY A 211 -6.73 -0.05 17.56
CA GLY A 211 -7.34 0.78 16.51
C GLY A 211 -7.55 2.21 17.01
N PHE A 212 -8.20 2.34 18.17
CA PHE A 212 -8.49 3.64 18.76
C PHE A 212 -7.23 4.37 19.25
N TYR A 213 -6.19 3.64 19.67
CA TYR A 213 -4.92 4.23 20.04
C TYR A 213 -4.13 4.69 18.82
N PHE A 214 -4.25 4.00 17.68
CA PHE A 214 -3.71 4.49 16.41
C PHE A 214 -4.39 5.79 15.99
N GLU A 215 -5.73 5.83 16.02
CA GLU A 215 -6.50 7.05 15.77
C GLU A 215 -6.09 8.21 16.68
N TYR A 216 -5.98 7.96 18.00
CA TYR A 216 -5.54 8.95 18.97
C TYR A 216 -4.14 9.50 18.65
N ASN A 217 -3.17 8.62 18.38
CA ASN A 217 -1.80 9.03 18.03
C ASN A 217 -1.77 9.86 16.73
N PHE A 218 -2.55 9.47 15.72
CA PHE A 218 -2.62 10.19 14.46
C PHE A 218 -3.28 11.56 14.63
N SER A 219 -4.37 11.66 15.40
CA SER A 219 -5.01 12.94 15.76
C SER A 219 -4.03 13.86 16.49
N LYS A 220 -3.35 13.34 17.53
CA LYS A 220 -2.35 14.09 18.30
C LYS A 220 -1.20 14.59 17.42
N TYR A 221 -0.75 13.78 16.47
CA TYR A 221 0.26 14.18 15.49
C TYR A 221 -0.22 15.34 14.61
N LEU A 222 -1.45 15.28 14.08
CA LEU A 222 -2.00 16.35 13.24
C LEU A 222 -2.18 17.65 14.03
N ASP A 223 -2.62 17.56 15.28
CA ASP A 223 -2.78 18.72 16.16
C ASP A 223 -1.43 19.40 16.47
N ALA A 224 -0.35 18.62 16.60
CA ALA A 224 1.00 19.13 16.77
C ALA A 224 1.63 19.69 15.47
N LYS A 225 0.99 19.49 14.31
CA LYS A 225 1.52 19.90 12.99
C LYS A 225 0.46 20.65 12.17
N PRO A 226 0.19 21.95 12.47
CA PRO A 226 -0.85 22.72 11.80
C PRO A 226 -0.75 22.74 10.26
N LYS A 227 0.47 22.84 9.71
CA LYS A 227 0.70 22.79 8.25
C LYS A 227 0.30 21.44 7.62
N ARG A 228 0.42 20.33 8.35
CA ARG A 228 -0.04 19.01 7.90
C ARG A 228 -1.55 18.88 8.03
N LYS A 229 -2.13 19.49 9.07
CA LYS A 229 -3.58 19.60 9.27
C LYS A 229 -4.30 20.37 8.15
N LEU A 230 -3.57 21.24 7.44
CA LEU A 230 -4.02 21.90 6.20
C LEU A 230 -4.07 20.98 4.97
N ILE A 231 -3.71 19.70 5.09
CA ILE A 231 -3.79 18.73 3.99
C ILE A 231 -4.68 17.54 4.38
N CYS A 232 -4.61 17.11 5.64
CA CYS A 232 -5.41 16.01 6.17
C CYS A 232 -5.92 16.35 7.58
N THR A 233 -7.20 16.11 7.83
CA THR A 233 -7.81 16.23 9.15
C THR A 233 -8.32 14.89 9.64
N TYR A 234 -8.19 14.66 10.94
CA TYR A 234 -8.88 13.58 11.63
C TYR A 234 -10.33 14.02 11.91
N VAL A 235 -11.30 13.21 11.51
CA VAL A 235 -12.73 13.52 11.57
C VAL A 235 -13.46 12.41 12.32
N LYS A 236 -14.37 12.79 13.22
CA LYS A 236 -15.38 11.88 13.78
C LYS A 236 -16.78 12.38 13.45
N ASN A 237 -17.35 11.87 12.37
CA ASN A 237 -18.68 12.27 11.92
C ASN A 237 -19.76 11.39 12.58
N LYS A 238 -20.28 11.84 13.73
CA LYS A 238 -21.34 11.14 14.47
C LYS A 238 -22.77 11.47 14.01
N LYS A 239 -22.94 12.24 12.92
CA LYS A 239 -24.28 12.62 12.44
C LYS A 239 -24.97 11.42 11.79
N LYS A 240 -26.26 11.24 12.06
CA LYS A 240 -27.06 10.17 11.46
C LYS A 240 -27.10 10.39 9.94
N GLY A 241 -26.62 9.41 9.17
CA GLY A 241 -26.56 9.48 7.70
C GLY A 241 -25.24 10.00 7.11
N SER A 242 -24.30 10.50 7.92
CA SER A 242 -22.96 10.86 7.43
C SER A 242 -22.09 9.63 7.22
N LEU A 243 -21.15 9.74 6.27
CA LEU A 243 -20.07 8.79 6.11
C LEU A 243 -19.13 8.87 7.33
N ASP A 244 -18.89 7.73 7.96
CA ASP A 244 -18.08 7.59 9.18
C ASP A 244 -16.70 7.05 8.78
N PHE A 245 -15.79 7.98 8.52
CA PHE A 245 -14.41 7.75 8.14
C PHE A 245 -13.48 8.63 8.96
N ASP A 246 -12.30 8.11 9.28
CA ASP A 246 -11.36 8.78 10.19
C ASP A 246 -10.66 9.99 9.56
N LEU A 247 -10.47 10.02 8.24
CA LEU A 247 -9.61 10.99 7.55
C LEU A 247 -10.34 11.76 6.46
N ASN A 248 -10.12 13.07 6.40
CA ASN A 248 -10.51 13.93 5.27
C ASN A 248 -9.28 14.63 4.70
N PHE A 249 -8.96 14.36 3.43
CA PHE A 249 -7.89 15.01 2.69
C PHE A 249 -8.39 16.27 1.98
N HIS A 250 -8.93 17.20 2.79
CA HIS A 250 -9.37 18.54 2.37
C HIS A 250 -10.33 18.52 1.18
N ASN A 251 -11.38 17.71 1.30
CA ASN A 251 -12.45 17.52 0.31
C ASN A 251 -11.99 17.00 -1.06
N LYS A 252 -10.74 16.52 -1.18
CA LYS A 252 -10.32 15.80 -2.38
C LYS A 252 -10.79 14.35 -2.37
N PHE A 253 -10.71 13.72 -1.19
CA PHE A 253 -11.13 12.35 -0.92
C PHE A 253 -11.03 12.08 0.60
N VAL A 254 -11.58 10.94 1.03
CA VAL A 254 -11.55 10.50 2.43
C VAL A 254 -10.80 9.18 2.61
N GLY A 255 -10.52 8.82 3.86
CA GLY A 255 -9.85 7.56 4.20
C GLY A 255 -10.11 7.10 5.63
N ASP A 256 -9.62 5.91 5.96
CA ASP A 256 -9.74 5.29 7.28
C ASP A 256 -8.40 4.83 7.84
N LEU A 257 -8.28 4.84 9.16
CA LEU A 257 -7.16 4.24 9.87
C LEU A 257 -7.50 2.79 10.22
N LYS A 258 -6.61 1.86 9.87
CA LYS A 258 -6.80 0.43 10.13
C LYS A 258 -5.63 -0.16 10.88
N MET A 259 -5.91 -0.93 11.92
CA MET A 259 -4.96 -1.85 12.52
C MET A 259 -5.16 -3.24 11.92
N HIS A 260 -4.08 -3.86 11.44
CA HIS A 260 -4.12 -5.20 10.85
C HIS A 260 -3.05 -6.10 11.48
N ASP A 261 -3.46 -7.26 12.00
CA ASP A 261 -2.52 -8.27 12.49
C ASP A 261 -1.97 -9.05 11.29
N ILE A 262 -0.65 -9.09 11.13
CA ILE A 262 0.00 -9.75 9.98
C ILE A 262 -0.27 -11.26 9.89
N LYS A 263 -0.83 -11.86 10.94
CA LYS A 263 -1.27 -13.27 10.92
C LYS A 263 -2.67 -13.44 10.31
N SER A 264 -3.42 -12.35 10.10
CA SER A 264 -4.72 -12.38 9.41
C SER A 264 -4.53 -12.41 7.91
N SER A 265 -5.33 -13.21 7.19
CA SER A 265 -5.24 -13.36 5.74
C SER A 265 -5.87 -12.21 4.93
N SER A 266 -6.32 -11.16 5.62
CA SER A 266 -7.03 -10.04 5.01
C SER A 266 -7.14 -8.83 5.92
N VAL A 267 -7.20 -7.65 5.29
CA VAL A 267 -7.49 -6.37 5.92
C VAL A 267 -9.00 -6.12 5.85
N LEU A 268 -9.63 -5.99 7.02
CA LEU A 268 -11.05 -5.67 7.13
C LEU A 268 -11.27 -4.16 6.89
N GLY A 269 -12.17 -3.83 5.96
CA GLY A 269 -12.52 -2.47 5.59
C GLY A 269 -13.82 -1.96 6.20
N ASN A 270 -14.39 -0.93 5.57
CA ASN A 270 -15.63 -0.26 6.01
C ASN A 270 -16.86 -0.87 5.33
N LYS A 271 -18.04 -0.31 5.62
CA LYS A 271 -19.30 -0.72 5.01
C LYS A 271 -19.20 -0.62 3.48
N LYS A 272 -19.68 -1.66 2.79
CA LYS A 272 -19.60 -1.74 1.32
C LYS A 272 -20.24 -0.55 0.63
N ASP A 273 -21.43 -0.15 1.06
CA ASP A 273 -22.16 0.96 0.44
C ASP A 273 -21.45 2.29 0.65
N SER A 274 -20.84 2.50 1.81
CA SER A 274 -20.04 3.70 2.11
C SER A 274 -18.81 3.79 1.20
N ILE A 275 -18.09 2.69 1.01
CA ILE A 275 -16.92 2.65 0.11
C ILE A 275 -17.35 2.86 -1.34
N ASN A 276 -18.43 2.21 -1.79
CA ASN A 276 -18.93 2.38 -3.15
C ASN A 276 -19.36 3.83 -3.42
N LYS A 277 -20.06 4.46 -2.45
CA LYS A 277 -20.48 5.85 -2.54
C LYS A 277 -19.27 6.78 -2.72
N VAL A 278 -18.28 6.70 -1.84
CA VAL A 278 -17.07 7.54 -1.93
C VAL A 278 -16.28 7.29 -3.21
N VAL A 279 -16.08 6.04 -3.60
CA VAL A 279 -15.30 5.74 -4.81
C VAL A 279 -16.01 6.24 -6.08
N ASN A 280 -17.33 6.34 -6.07
CA ASN A 280 -18.08 6.97 -7.15
C ASN A 280 -17.98 8.51 -7.12
N GLU A 281 -18.07 9.13 -5.93
CA GLU A 281 -18.05 10.59 -5.74
C GLU A 281 -16.62 11.17 -5.85
N ASP A 282 -15.70 10.72 -5.01
CA ASP A 282 -14.33 11.25 -4.85
C ASP A 282 -13.31 10.55 -5.77
N LYS A 283 -13.76 9.53 -6.51
CA LYS A 283 -12.94 8.66 -7.39
C LYS A 283 -11.92 7.77 -6.68
N ARG A 284 -11.63 8.00 -5.39
CA ARG A 284 -10.70 7.21 -4.58
C ARG A 284 -11.00 7.25 -3.09
N PHE A 285 -10.49 6.25 -2.37
CA PHE A 285 -10.57 6.11 -0.93
C PHE A 285 -9.26 5.50 -0.39
N TRP A 286 -8.74 5.98 0.74
CA TRP A 286 -7.50 5.44 1.33
C TRP A 286 -7.76 4.63 2.60
N TYR A 287 -7.17 3.44 2.67
CA TYR A 287 -6.90 2.79 3.94
C TYR A 287 -5.44 3.07 4.33
N VAL A 288 -5.23 3.75 5.46
CA VAL A 288 -3.92 3.84 6.10
C VAL A 288 -3.83 2.71 7.11
N ILE A 289 -3.03 1.70 6.80
CA ILE A 289 -3.02 0.41 7.49
C ILE A 289 -1.72 0.29 8.27
N MET A 290 -1.85 0.13 9.57
CA MET A 290 -0.78 -0.16 10.50
C MET A 290 -0.75 -1.67 10.79
N ASN A 291 0.24 -2.34 10.19
CA ASN A 291 0.52 -3.74 10.37
C ASN A 291 1.24 -3.98 11.69
N HIS A 292 0.79 -4.98 12.43
CA HIS A 292 1.36 -5.32 13.73
C HIS A 292 1.34 -6.82 14.00
N THR A 293 2.10 -7.22 15.01
CA THR A 293 1.95 -8.52 15.68
C THR A 293 1.30 -8.33 17.04
N THR A 294 0.54 -9.33 17.48
CA THR A 294 -0.24 -9.25 18.73
C THR A 294 0.22 -10.27 19.76
N VAL A 295 0.32 -9.84 21.02
CA VAL A 295 0.31 -10.73 22.18
C VAL A 295 -1.09 -10.72 22.79
N MET A 296 -1.80 -11.84 22.75
CA MET A 296 -3.17 -11.95 23.28
C MET A 296 -3.17 -11.91 24.81
N ASP A 297 -4.10 -11.17 25.41
CA ASP A 297 -4.20 -11.01 26.88
C ASP A 297 -4.54 -12.30 27.62
N LYS A 298 -5.24 -13.25 26.97
CA LYS A 298 -5.45 -14.59 27.51
C LYS A 298 -4.13 -15.28 27.90
N SER A 299 -3.06 -15.06 27.14
CA SER A 299 -1.72 -15.62 27.43
C SER A 299 -1.04 -14.96 28.64
N ARG A 300 -1.56 -13.80 29.08
CA ARG A 300 -1.07 -13.02 30.21
C ARG A 300 -2.06 -13.05 31.38
N ARG A 301 -2.81 -14.15 31.53
CA ARG A 301 -3.82 -14.35 32.59
C ARG A 301 -4.91 -13.28 32.61
N SER A 302 -5.24 -12.73 31.44
CA SER A 302 -6.29 -11.73 31.23
C SER A 302 -6.13 -10.45 32.09
N LYS A 303 -4.88 -10.06 32.37
CA LYS A 303 -4.57 -8.90 33.23
C LYS A 303 -5.13 -7.61 32.67
N LEU A 304 -5.02 -7.39 31.36
CA LEU A 304 -5.53 -6.18 30.73
C LEU A 304 -7.06 -6.15 30.71
N THR A 305 -7.70 -7.30 30.45
CA THR A 305 -9.16 -7.44 30.44
C THR A 305 -9.76 -7.04 31.78
N LYS A 306 -9.19 -7.56 32.88
CA LYS A 306 -9.60 -7.19 34.25
C LYS A 306 -9.45 -5.70 34.50
N PHE A 307 -8.30 -5.13 34.12
CA PHE A 307 -8.04 -3.69 34.22
C PHE A 307 -9.05 -2.86 33.41
N TRP A 308 -9.34 -3.25 32.17
CA TRP A 308 -10.30 -2.55 31.32
C TRP A 308 -11.74 -2.63 31.84
N ASN A 309 -12.19 -3.79 32.34
CA ASN A 309 -13.52 -3.92 32.94
C ASN A 309 -13.66 -3.08 34.23
N GLN A 310 -12.59 -2.93 35.03
CA GLN A 310 -12.56 -1.98 36.14
C GLN A 310 -12.71 -0.54 35.66
N LEU A 311 -12.03 -0.15 34.59
CA LEU A 311 -12.19 1.18 33.99
C LEU A 311 -13.61 1.42 33.47
N LEU A 312 -14.22 0.43 32.80
CA LEU A 312 -15.61 0.53 32.34
C LEU A 312 -16.59 0.74 33.50
N THR A 313 -16.40 0.02 34.60
CA THR A 313 -17.22 0.17 35.81
C THR A 313 -17.05 1.57 36.38
N LYS A 314 -15.80 2.00 36.59
CA LYS A 314 -15.47 3.32 37.15
C LYS A 314 -16.01 4.49 36.31
N HIS A 315 -15.86 4.44 34.99
CA HIS A 315 -16.14 5.58 34.11
C HIS A 315 -17.53 5.55 33.45
N ARG A 316 -18.18 4.39 33.39
CA ARG A 316 -19.49 4.23 32.70
C ARG A 316 -20.55 3.53 33.55
N GLY A 317 -20.25 3.14 34.79
CA GLY A 317 -21.16 2.36 35.63
C GLY A 317 -21.49 0.98 35.05
N LYS A 318 -20.76 0.51 34.04
CA LYS A 318 -21.05 -0.74 33.34
C LYS A 318 -20.41 -1.91 34.07
N ILE A 319 -21.20 -2.58 34.89
CA ILE A 319 -20.81 -3.86 35.51
C ILE A 319 -20.86 -4.93 34.41
N LYS A 320 -19.71 -5.55 34.14
CA LYS A 320 -19.58 -6.70 33.26
C LYS A 320 -18.86 -7.81 33.99
N ASP A 321 -19.06 -9.04 33.54
CA ASP A 321 -18.15 -10.14 33.85
C ASP A 321 -16.70 -9.65 33.69
N PRO A 322 -15.85 -9.74 34.75
CA PRO A 322 -14.44 -9.35 34.69
C PRO A 322 -13.65 -10.01 33.55
N MET A 323 -14.13 -11.14 33.03
CA MET A 323 -13.53 -11.91 31.95
C MET A 323 -14.15 -11.63 30.57
N SER A 324 -15.18 -10.78 30.50
CA SER A 324 -15.77 -10.34 29.24
C SER A 324 -14.69 -9.75 28.33
N TYR A 325 -14.58 -10.28 27.12
CA TYR A 325 -13.59 -9.93 26.08
C TYR A 325 -12.19 -10.56 26.22
N SER A 326 -11.93 -11.37 27.25
CA SER A 326 -10.60 -11.98 27.51
C SER A 326 -9.99 -12.71 26.30
N ASN A 327 -10.82 -13.39 25.50
CA ASN A 327 -10.39 -14.11 24.30
C ASN A 327 -9.99 -13.22 23.12
N LYS A 328 -10.47 -11.96 23.09
CA LYS A 328 -10.24 -10.99 22.00
C LYS A 328 -9.29 -9.86 22.40
N MET A 329 -9.13 -9.62 23.71
CA MET A 329 -8.30 -8.56 24.24
C MET A 329 -6.82 -8.79 23.89
N LYS A 330 -6.18 -7.72 23.45
CA LYS A 330 -4.77 -7.69 23.04
C LYS A 330 -3.97 -7.11 24.19
N TYR A 331 -3.00 -7.83 24.74
CA TYR A 331 -2.17 -7.31 25.83
C TYR A 331 -1.23 -6.20 25.35
N SER A 332 -0.58 -6.44 24.23
CA SER A 332 0.34 -5.52 23.56
C SER A 332 0.36 -5.78 22.06
N VAL A 333 0.80 -4.78 21.31
CA VAL A 333 1.07 -4.90 19.87
C VAL A 333 2.46 -4.37 19.55
N SER A 334 3.16 -5.03 18.63
CA SER A 334 4.41 -4.53 18.04
C SER A 334 4.14 -4.17 16.59
N LEU A 335 4.33 -2.89 16.24
CA LEU A 335 4.18 -2.38 14.89
C LEU A 335 5.28 -2.93 14.00
N VAL A 336 4.96 -3.18 12.74
CA VAL A 336 5.86 -3.80 11.75
C VAL A 336 5.98 -2.93 10.51
N GLU A 337 4.87 -2.42 10.03
CA GLU A 337 4.81 -1.69 8.76
C GLU A 337 3.62 -0.73 8.75
N LEU A 338 3.81 0.45 8.17
CA LEU A 338 2.75 1.36 7.77
C LEU A 338 2.59 1.30 6.25
N MET A 339 1.36 1.12 5.77
CA MET A 339 1.07 1.15 4.34
C MET A 339 -0.17 1.99 4.04
N VAL A 340 -0.24 2.50 2.81
CA VAL A 340 -1.44 3.16 2.28
C VAL A 340 -1.94 2.33 1.11
N ALA A 341 -3.18 1.85 1.23
CA ALA A 341 -3.91 1.15 0.18
C ALA A 341 -5.01 2.06 -0.39
N GLU A 342 -4.92 2.38 -1.69
CA GLU A 342 -5.93 3.17 -2.40
C GLU A 342 -6.95 2.25 -3.07
N VAL A 343 -8.23 2.40 -2.71
CA VAL A 343 -9.37 1.85 -3.44
C VAL A 343 -9.86 2.88 -4.44
N ASN A 344 -10.03 2.48 -5.69
CA ASN A 344 -10.60 3.32 -6.74
C ASN A 344 -11.37 2.48 -7.77
N ASN A 345 -11.92 3.14 -8.79
CA ASN A 345 -12.71 2.47 -9.83
C ASN A 345 -11.93 1.42 -10.66
N LYS A 346 -10.59 1.40 -10.58
CA LYS A 346 -9.74 0.45 -11.32
C LYS A 346 -9.42 -0.81 -10.54
N ASN A 347 -9.54 -0.81 -9.21
CA ASN A 347 -9.21 -1.97 -8.38
C ASN A 347 -10.33 -2.42 -7.41
N ARG A 348 -11.42 -1.65 -7.27
CA ARG A 348 -12.53 -1.99 -6.36
C ARG A 348 -13.15 -3.37 -6.61
N GLN A 349 -13.09 -3.88 -7.84
CA GLN A 349 -13.57 -5.22 -8.19
C GLN A 349 -12.82 -6.36 -7.46
N TYR A 350 -11.63 -6.07 -6.91
CA TYR A 350 -10.85 -7.03 -6.12
C TYR A 350 -11.22 -7.04 -4.64
N LEU A 351 -12.08 -6.13 -4.18
CA LEU A 351 -12.64 -6.18 -2.84
C LEU A 351 -13.52 -7.42 -2.67
N LYS A 352 -13.46 -8.04 -1.49
CA LYS A 352 -14.35 -9.14 -1.11
C LYS A 352 -15.38 -8.67 -0.10
N GLU A 353 -16.50 -9.37 -0.06
CA GLU A 353 -17.55 -9.11 0.92
C GLU A 353 -17.26 -9.86 2.22
N PHE A 354 -17.32 -9.13 3.33
CA PHE A 354 -17.26 -9.69 4.67
C PHE A 354 -18.64 -9.63 5.32
N ARG A 355 -19.20 -10.82 5.62
CA ARG A 355 -20.49 -10.99 6.29
C ARG A 355 -20.26 -10.98 7.81
N GLN A 356 -20.67 -9.91 8.48
CA GLN A 356 -20.46 -9.70 9.92
C GLN A 356 -21.42 -10.50 10.83
N GLY A 357 -22.17 -11.46 10.28
CA GLY A 357 -23.25 -12.16 10.98
C GLY A 357 -24.51 -11.33 11.16
N LYS A 358 -25.24 -11.58 12.25
CA LYS A 358 -26.53 -10.95 12.58
C LYS A 358 -26.39 -9.93 13.71
N GLN A 359 -27.28 -8.95 13.74
CA GLN A 359 -27.51 -8.06 14.87
C GLN A 359 -28.12 -8.82 16.05
N PRO A 360 -28.10 -8.27 17.28
CA PRO A 360 -28.80 -8.88 18.42
C PRO A 360 -30.28 -9.16 18.15
N GLY A 361 -30.95 -8.34 17.32
CA GLY A 361 -32.34 -8.54 16.90
C GLY A 361 -32.54 -9.52 15.73
N GLY A 362 -31.52 -10.27 15.31
CA GLY A 362 -31.62 -11.29 14.25
C GLY A 362 -31.37 -10.80 12.82
N GLU A 363 -31.50 -9.50 12.57
CA GLU A 363 -31.28 -8.91 11.23
C GLU A 363 -29.82 -9.03 10.76
N PRO A 364 -29.55 -9.31 9.47
CA PRO A 364 -28.20 -9.31 8.94
C PRO A 364 -27.50 -7.96 9.16
N ARG A 365 -26.24 -8.01 9.60
CA ARG A 365 -25.40 -6.81 9.64
C ARG A 365 -25.03 -6.36 8.24
N THR A 366 -24.94 -5.05 8.05
CA THR A 366 -24.45 -4.45 6.80
C THR A 366 -23.11 -5.07 6.39
N LEU A 367 -22.99 -5.41 5.11
CA LEU A 367 -21.77 -5.98 4.55
C LEU A 367 -20.61 -4.99 4.67
N LYS A 368 -19.43 -5.52 4.97
CA LYS A 368 -18.17 -4.79 4.87
C LYS A 368 -17.38 -5.26 3.66
N VAL A 369 -16.45 -4.43 3.21
CA VAL A 369 -15.42 -4.87 2.27
C VAL A 369 -14.22 -5.41 3.03
N MET A 370 -13.45 -6.28 2.39
CA MET A 370 -12.15 -6.73 2.84
C MET A 370 -11.18 -6.83 1.66
N ILE A 371 -9.90 -6.62 1.93
CA ILE A 371 -8.81 -6.79 0.97
C ILE A 371 -8.07 -8.05 1.38
N ASN A 372 -8.07 -9.07 0.53
CA ASN A 372 -7.29 -10.28 0.77
C ASN A 372 -5.82 -10.02 0.49
N ASP A 373 -4.92 -10.66 1.25
CA ASP A 373 -3.47 -10.44 1.12
C ASP A 373 -2.95 -10.70 -0.29
N LYS A 374 -3.52 -11.69 -0.98
CA LYS A 374 -3.17 -12.03 -2.36
C LYS A 374 -3.40 -10.88 -3.37
N ASP A 375 -4.34 -10.00 -3.06
CA ASP A 375 -4.74 -8.86 -3.91
C ASP A 375 -4.25 -7.52 -3.33
N LEU A 376 -3.72 -7.49 -2.10
CA LEU A 376 -3.39 -6.29 -1.34
C LEU A 376 -2.40 -5.37 -2.07
N ASP A 377 -1.35 -5.91 -2.68
CA ASP A 377 -0.35 -5.11 -3.41
C ASP A 377 -0.92 -4.41 -4.66
N ASN A 378 -2.12 -4.79 -5.12
CA ASN A 378 -2.87 -4.08 -6.17
C ASN A 378 -3.66 -2.86 -5.65
N PHE A 379 -3.61 -2.61 -4.35
CA PHE A 379 -4.14 -1.40 -3.71
C PHE A 379 -3.01 -0.55 -3.12
N VAL A 380 -1.89 -1.15 -2.73
CA VAL A 380 -0.79 -0.44 -2.05
C VAL A 380 -0.14 0.60 -2.96
N ILE A 381 -0.16 1.86 -2.50
CA ILE A 381 0.52 3.00 -3.13
C ILE A 381 1.71 3.53 -2.33
N TYR A 382 1.83 3.12 -1.06
CA TYR A 382 2.93 3.49 -0.17
C TYR A 382 3.13 2.42 0.90
N ARG A 383 4.38 2.20 1.31
CA ARG A 383 4.78 1.20 2.30
C ARG A 383 6.07 1.63 2.99
N LYS A 384 6.14 1.46 4.32
CA LYS A 384 7.31 1.73 5.14
C LYS A 384 7.37 0.83 6.36
N VAL A 385 8.51 0.19 6.58
CA VAL A 385 8.80 -0.61 7.78
C VAL A 385 8.98 0.32 8.98
N ILE A 386 8.48 -0.10 10.14
CA ILE A 386 8.59 0.64 11.43
C ILE A 386 9.65 0.01 12.32
#